data_AF-A0A4Y2IP52-F1
#
_entry.id   AF-A0A4Y2IP52-F1
#
_cell.length_a   1.000
_cell.length_b   1.000
_cell.length_c   1.000
_cell.angle_alpha   90.00
_cell.angle_beta   90.00
_cell.angle_gamma   90.00
#
_symmetry.space_group_name_H-M   'P 1'
#
loop_
_entity.id
_entity.type
_entity.pdbx_description
1 polymer ?
#
loop_
_entity_poly.entity_id
_entity_poly.type
_entity_poly.pdbx_seq_one_letter_code
_entity_poly.pdbx_strand_id
1 'polypeptide(L)'
;MYASNTTAALAQGIKCPTVHSGHIPATSHRQVYATPPSTLQELRNRIPDACASVSPAMLYNVQREVQSRVQMCIAAEGHHFEHDR
;
A
#
# COMPACT_ATOMS: atom_id res chain seq x y z
N MET A 1 5.50 -0.38 -34.20
CA MET A 1 5.01 0.73 -35.03
C MET A 1 4.13 1.60 -34.17
N TYR A 2 4.66 2.78 -33.82
CA TYR A 2 4.01 3.98 -33.23
C TYR A 2 3.34 3.84 -31.86
N ALA A 3 3.35 4.83 -30.96
CA ALA A 3 4.18 5.99 -30.69
C ALA A 3 3.61 6.57 -29.37
N SER A 4 4.49 7.10 -28.53
CA SER A 4 4.18 7.83 -27.31
C SER A 4 3.20 8.96 -27.53
N ASN A 5 2.26 9.17 -26.61
CA ASN A 5 1.70 10.51 -26.35
C ASN A 5 1.90 10.86 -24.88
N THR A 6 2.95 11.64 -24.65
CA THR A 6 3.23 12.38 -23.42
C THR A 6 2.25 13.54 -23.28
N THR A 7 1.94 13.88 -22.02
CA THR A 7 1.71 15.24 -21.46
C THR A 7 0.31 15.48 -20.89
N ALA A 8 0.33 16.04 -19.67
CA ALA A 8 -0.72 16.78 -18.95
C ALA A 8 -1.58 16.01 -17.94
N ALA A 9 -1.00 15.73 -16.77
CA ALA A 9 -1.65 16.01 -15.48
C ALA A 9 -0.63 16.05 -14.32
N LEU A 10 0.41 16.89 -14.44
CA LEU A 10 1.18 17.37 -13.30
C LEU A 10 0.41 18.52 -12.63
N ALA A 11 -0.76 18.27 -12.03
CA ALA A 11 -1.50 19.34 -11.34
C ALA A 11 -2.58 18.88 -10.34
N GLN A 12 -2.56 17.64 -9.85
CA GLN A 12 -3.41 17.26 -8.71
C GLN A 12 -2.57 16.41 -7.78
N GLY A 13 -2.20 16.99 -6.64
CA GLY A 13 -1.46 16.31 -5.60
C GLY A 13 -2.09 14.96 -5.34
N ILE A 14 -1.27 13.92 -5.38
CA ILE A 14 -1.67 12.55 -5.05
C ILE A 14 -2.13 12.61 -3.59
N LYS A 15 -3.43 12.85 -3.36
CA LYS A 15 -4.01 12.71 -2.04
C LYS A 15 -4.03 11.20 -1.82
N CYS A 16 -3.01 10.67 -1.16
CA CYS A 16 -3.09 9.34 -0.60
C CYS A 16 -4.17 9.43 0.49
N PRO A 17 -5.39 8.86 0.32
CA PRO A 17 -6.33 8.84 1.42
C PRO A 17 -5.63 8.12 2.57
N THR A 18 -5.40 8.86 3.64
CA THR A 18 -4.82 8.32 4.85
C THR A 18 -5.89 7.46 5.48
N VAL A 19 -5.93 6.19 5.10
CA VAL A 19 -6.71 5.19 5.81
C VAL A 19 -5.95 4.90 7.08
N HIS A 20 -6.46 5.39 8.20
CA HIS A 20 -5.96 5.08 9.52
C HIS A 20 -6.42 3.67 9.92
N SER A 21 -6.09 2.65 9.10
CA SER A 21 -6.28 1.27 9.49
C SER A 21 -5.13 0.89 10.40
N GLY A 22 -5.42 0.67 11.68
CA GLY A 22 -4.44 0.26 12.69
C GLY A 22 -3.85 -1.14 12.47
N HIS A 23 -4.00 -1.74 11.28
CA HIS A 23 -3.78 -3.18 11.09
C HIS A 23 -3.17 -3.62 9.75
N ILE A 24 -2.94 -2.69 8.82
CA ILE A 24 -2.09 -2.93 7.64
C ILE A 24 -0.84 -2.07 7.85
N PRO A 25 0.39 -2.58 7.65
CA PRO A 25 1.57 -1.75 7.62
C PRO A 25 1.53 -0.86 6.36
N ALA A 26 0.63 0.13 6.35
CA ALA A 26 0.56 1.21 5.38
C ALA A 26 1.78 2.16 5.49
N THR A 27 2.69 1.86 6.41
CA THR A 27 3.92 2.60 6.67
C THR A 27 4.99 2.36 5.63
N SER A 28 5.07 1.17 5.02
CA SER A 28 6.16 0.87 4.07
C SER A 28 6.07 1.76 2.83
N HIS A 29 4.89 1.88 2.22
CA HIS A 29 4.66 2.80 1.11
C HIS A 29 4.92 4.25 1.51
N ARG A 30 4.45 4.67 2.69
CA ARG A 30 4.72 6.01 3.21
C ARG A 30 6.22 6.26 3.40
N GLN A 31 7.00 5.28 3.82
CA GLN A 31 8.43 5.42 4.04
C GLN A 31 9.21 5.46 2.71
N VAL A 32 8.81 4.64 1.74
CA VAL A 32 9.39 4.62 0.38
C VAL A 32 9.04 5.87 -0.44
N TYR A 33 7.94 6.56 -0.14
CA TYR A 33 7.49 7.75 -0.89
C TYR A 33 7.25 9.00 -0.03
N ALA A 34 7.74 9.05 1.22
CA ALA A 34 7.61 10.21 2.12
C ALA A 34 8.15 11.49 1.46
N THR A 35 9.29 11.37 0.80
CA THR A 35 9.86 12.36 -0.12
C THR A 35 9.86 11.79 -1.55
N PRO A 36 9.63 12.62 -2.59
CA PRO A 36 9.78 12.18 -3.97
C PRO A 36 11.22 11.72 -4.22
N PRO A 37 11.46 10.45 -4.61
CA PRO A 37 12.80 9.97 -4.88
C PRO A 37 13.36 10.68 -6.11
N SER A 38 14.57 11.21 -5.96
CA SER A 38 15.27 11.97 -6.99
C SER A 38 16.00 11.07 -7.99
N THR A 39 16.27 9.82 -7.61
CA THR A 39 16.93 8.82 -8.45
C THR A 39 16.36 7.41 -8.25
N LEU A 40 16.51 6.54 -9.25
CA LEU A 40 16.15 5.13 -9.13
C LEU A 40 16.98 4.40 -8.06
N GLN A 41 18.23 4.81 -7.84
CA GLN A 41 19.08 4.21 -6.82
C GLN A 41 18.58 4.53 -5.41
N GLU A 42 18.13 5.76 -5.17
CA GLU A 42 17.52 6.16 -3.91
C GLU A 42 16.27 5.31 -3.62
N LEU A 43 15.41 5.14 -4.63
CA LEU A 43 14.22 4.29 -4.50
C LEU A 43 14.61 2.83 -4.19
N ARG A 44 15.62 2.29 -4.86
CA ARG A 44 16.13 0.93 -4.62
C ARG A 44 16.66 0.74 -3.20
N ASN A 45 17.31 1.76 -2.63
CA ASN A 45 17.83 1.69 -1.27
C ASN A 45 16.70 1.79 -0.22
N ARG A 46 15.68 2.61 -0.48
CA ARG A 46 14.56 2.84 0.45
C ARG A 46 13.63 1.65 0.61
N ILE A 47 13.52 0.78 -0.41
CA ILE A 47 12.62 -0.38 -0.38
C ILE A 47 13.04 -1.39 0.72
N PRO A 48 14.30 -1.90 0.75
CA PRO A 48 14.77 -2.75 1.84
C PRO A 48 14.62 -2.11 3.23
N ASP A 49 14.94 -0.82 3.37
CA ASP A 49 14.84 -0.11 4.65
C ASP A 49 13.40 -0.04 5.15
N ALA A 50 12.45 0.25 4.25
CA ALA A 50 11.03 0.23 4.58
C ALA A 50 10.55 -1.17 4.94
N CYS A 51 11.01 -2.20 4.23
CA CYS A 51 10.71 -3.60 4.56
C CYS A 51 11.29 -4.00 5.92
N ALA A 52 12.50 -3.57 6.26
CA ALA A 52 13.14 -3.86 7.55
C ALA A 52 12.40 -3.22 8.73
N SER A 53 11.67 -2.13 8.49
CA SER A 53 10.83 -1.48 9.50
C SER A 53 9.56 -2.28 9.84
N VAL A 54 9.21 -3.29 9.03
CA VAL A 54 8.03 -4.12 9.27
C VAL A 54 8.31 -5.07 10.43
N SER A 55 7.65 -4.85 11.57
CA SER A 55 7.77 -5.69 12.75
C SER A 55 7.06 -7.05 12.58
N PRO A 56 7.51 -8.09 13.30
CA PRO A 56 6.84 -9.39 13.33
C PRO A 56 5.37 -9.31 13.76
N ALA A 57 5.02 -8.39 14.66
CA ALA A 57 3.65 -8.18 15.11
C ALA A 57 2.74 -7.68 13.97
N MET A 58 3.24 -6.79 13.11
CA MET A 58 2.49 -6.35 11.93
C MET A 58 2.24 -7.48 10.95
N LEU A 59 3.20 -8.40 10.78
CA LEU A 59 3.01 -9.60 9.94
C LEU A 59 1.97 -10.56 10.54
N TYR A 60 1.99 -10.77 11.86
CA TYR A 60 0.99 -11.58 12.55
C TYR A 60 -0.43 -11.00 12.39
N ASN A 61 -0.56 -9.68 12.51
CA ASN A 61 -1.81 -8.96 12.32
C ASN A 61 -2.32 -9.13 10.88
N VAL A 62 -1.46 -8.98 9.87
CA VAL A 62 -1.82 -9.23 8.46
C VAL A 62 -2.33 -10.66 8.27
N GLN A 63 -1.67 -11.65 8.88
CA GLN A 63 -2.11 -13.05 8.78
C GLN A 63 -3.53 -13.25 9.34
N ARG A 64 -3.80 -12.67 10.52
CA ARG A 64 -5.12 -12.72 11.17
C ARG A 64 -6.20 -12.05 10.31
N GLU A 65 -5.89 -10.92 9.68
CA GLU A 65 -6.83 -10.23 8.79
C GLU A 65 -7.14 -11.00 7.52
N VAL A 66 -6.12 -11.57 6.90
CA VAL A 66 -6.31 -12.36 5.69
C VAL A 66 -7.26 -13.51 6.01
N GLN A 67 -7.08 -14.19 7.14
CA GLN A 67 -8.01 -15.24 7.58
C GLN A 67 -9.42 -14.69 7.80
N SER A 68 -9.57 -13.58 8.53
CA SER A 68 -10.88 -12.95 8.77
C SER A 68 -11.59 -12.58 7.47
N ARG A 69 -10.89 -11.92 6.55
CA ARG A 69 -11.43 -11.48 5.26
C ARG A 69 -11.75 -12.63 4.33
N VAL A 70 -11.01 -13.74 4.39
CA VAL A 70 -11.39 -14.96 3.66
C VAL A 70 -12.73 -15.49 4.17
N GLN A 71 -12.97 -15.49 5.49
CA GLN A 71 -14.27 -15.89 6.03
C GLN A 71 -15.39 -14.94 5.59
N MET A 72 -15.15 -13.63 5.59
CA MET A 72 -16.11 -12.66 5.07
C MET A 72 -16.39 -12.85 3.58
N CYS A 73 -15.37 -13.16 2.78
CA CYS A 73 -15.53 -13.45 1.35
C CYS A 73 -16.42 -14.67 1.11
N ILE A 74 -16.26 -15.72 1.91
CA ILE A 74 -17.12 -16.91 1.87
C ILE A 74 -18.56 -16.53 2.24
N ALA A 75 -18.76 -15.79 3.33
CA ALA A 75 -20.08 -15.35 3.77
C ALA A 75 -20.77 -14.42 2.76
N ALA A 76 -19.99 -13.64 2.02
CA ALA A 76 -20.48 -12.76 0.96
C ALA A 76 -20.64 -13.48 -0.39
N GLU A 77 -20.47 -14.81 -0.46
CA GLU A 77 -20.51 -15.59 -1.71
C GLU A 77 -19.55 -15.05 -2.78
N GLY A 78 -18.42 -14.47 -2.35
CA GLY A 78 -17.44 -13.84 -3.22
C GLY A 78 -17.78 -12.40 -3.66
N HIS A 79 -18.89 -11.83 -3.22
CA HIS A 79 -19.22 -10.43 -3.48
C HIS A 79 -18.29 -9.46 -2.73
N HIS A 80 -18.19 -8.23 -3.23
CA HIS A 80 -17.40 -7.18 -2.60
C HIS A 80 -18.01 -6.76 -1.25
N PHE A 81 -17.16 -6.60 -0.23
CA PHE A 81 -17.55 -6.14 1.10
C PHE A 81 -16.55 -5.10 1.63
N GLU A 82 -17.06 -4.17 2.44
CA GLU A 82 -16.25 -3.12 3.06
C GLU A 82 -15.52 -3.62 4.33
N HIS A 83 -14.59 -2.81 4.83
CA HIS A 83 -13.95 -3.07 6.12
C HIS A 83 -14.95 -2.76 7.25
N ASP A 84 -15.00 -3.62 8.28
CA ASP A 84 -15.70 -3.28 9.51
C ASP A 84 -15.01 -2.07 10.18
N ARG A 85 -15.79 -1.13 10.71
CA ARG A 85 -15.33 0.22 11.07
C ARG A 85 -14.60 0.27 12.41
#